data_AF-A0A564YY57-F1
#
_entry.id   AF-A0A564YY57-F1
#
_cell.length_a   1.000
_cell.length_b   1.000
_cell.length_c   1.000
_cell.angle_alpha   90.00
_cell.angle_beta   90.00
_cell.angle_gamma   90.00
#
_symmetry.space_group_name_H-M   'P 1'
#
loop_
_entity.id
_entity.type
_entity.pdbx_description
1 polymer ?
#
loop_
_entity_poly.entity_id
_entity_poly.type
_entity_poly.pdbx_seq_one_letter_code
_entity_poly.pdbx_strand_id
1 'polypeptide(L)' 'SICQGFLNKDPNARLGCSPVGCLEIRDHVFFRRINWELIEARAIQPPFKPCVRDKRDTSNFDSAFTDLPT' A
#
# COMPACT_ATOMS: atom_id res chain seq x y z
N SER A 1 -11.79 -8.92 12.38
CA SER A 1 -10.52 -8.16 12.21
C SER A 1 -10.27 -7.93 10.73
N ILE A 2 -9.54 -6.86 10.34
CA ILE A 2 -9.24 -6.58 8.93
C ILE A 2 -8.43 -7.71 8.26
N CYS A 3 -7.42 -8.26 8.95
CA CYS A 3 -6.59 -9.33 8.40
C CYS A 3 -7.39 -10.63 8.17
N GLN A 4 -8.35 -10.94 9.05
CA GLN A 4 -9.22 -12.10 8.86
C GLN A 4 -10.11 -11.96 7.62
N GLY A 5 -10.62 -10.75 7.34
CA GLY A 5 -11.41 -10.49 6.15
C GLY A 5 -10.60 -10.68 4.87
N PHE A 6 -9.41 -10.10 4.79
CA PHE A 6 -8.52 -10.24 3.62
C PHE A 6 -8.01 -11.67 3.41
N LEU A 7 -7.68 -12.38 4.51
CA LEU A 7 -7.07 -13.71 4.46
C LEU A 7 -8.10 -14.84 4.57
N ASN A 8 -9.38 -14.56 4.30
CA ASN A 8 -10.39 -15.61 4.25
C ASN A 8 -10.08 -16.59 3.12
N LYS A 9 -10.06 -17.89 3.44
CA LYS A 9 -9.80 -18.96 2.47
C LYS A 9 -10.91 -19.04 1.42
N ASP A 10 -12.16 -18.87 1.83
CA ASP A 10 -13.30 -18.85 0.91
C ASP A 10 -13.36 -17.49 0.17
N PRO A 11 -13.25 -17.47 -1.17
CA PRO A 11 -13.38 -16.25 -1.95
C PRO A 11 -14.72 -15.53 -1.75
N ASN A 12 -15.82 -16.25 -1.54
CA ASN A 12 -17.14 -15.63 -1.37
C ASN A 12 -17.27 -14.86 -0.05
N ALA A 13 -16.45 -15.21 0.93
CA ALA A 13 -16.40 -14.56 2.24
C ALA A 13 -15.12 -13.73 2.44
N ARG A 14 -14.30 -13.55 1.38
CA ARG A 14 -13.10 -12.73 1.41
C ARG A 14 -13.47 -11.27 1.15
N LEU A 15 -12.98 -10.39 2.03
CA LEU A 15 -13.23 -8.96 1.95
C LEU A 15 -12.77 -8.41 0.59
N GLY A 16 -13.68 -7.76 -0.14
CA GLY A 16 -13.42 -7.19 -1.46
C GLY A 16 -13.59 -8.17 -2.63
N CYS A 17 -14.02 -9.40 -2.39
CA CYS A 17 -14.40 -10.36 -3.44
C CYS A 17 -15.91 -10.39 -3.72
N SER A 18 -16.71 -9.60 -3.01
CA SER A 18 -18.12 -9.38 -3.33
C SER A 18 -18.26 -8.56 -4.63
N PRO A 19 -19.46 -8.52 -5.26
CA PRO A 19 -19.70 -7.66 -6.43
C PRO A 19 -19.47 -6.16 -6.18
N VAL A 20 -19.50 -5.73 -4.90
CA VAL A 20 -19.18 -4.35 -4.47
C VAL A 20 -17.67 -4.09 -4.56
N GLY A 21 -16.85 -5.14 -4.50
CA GLY A 21 -15.43 -5.10 -4.79
C GLY A 21 -14.65 -4.18 -3.85
N CYS A 22 -13.86 -3.27 -4.43
CA CYS A 22 -12.96 -2.41 -3.65
C CYS A 22 -13.68 -1.43 -2.71
N LEU A 23 -14.95 -1.09 -2.97
CA LEU A 23 -15.73 -0.21 -2.09
C LEU A 23 -15.90 -0.86 -0.70
N GLU A 24 -16.09 -2.17 -0.64
CA GLU A 24 -16.17 -2.93 0.62
C GLU A 24 -14.90 -2.76 1.47
N ILE A 25 -13.74 -2.70 0.83
CA ILE A 25 -12.46 -2.46 1.48
C ILE A 25 -12.38 -1.00 1.95
N ARG A 26 -12.72 -0.05 1.08
CA ARG A 26 -12.62 1.40 1.36
C ARG A 26 -13.50 1.84 2.52
N ASP A 27 -14.67 1.22 2.66
CA ASP A 27 -15.68 1.57 3.66
C ASP A 27 -15.50 0.82 5.00
N HIS A 28 -14.58 -0.15 5.06
CA HIS A 28 -14.34 -0.90 6.29
C HIS A 28 -13.80 0.02 7.41
N VAL A 29 -14.30 -0.16 8.63
CA VAL A 29 -14.02 0.67 9.82
C VAL A 29 -12.53 0.85 10.17
N PHE A 30 -11.68 -0.05 9.70
CA PHE A 30 -10.21 0.05 9.81
C PHE A 30 -9.67 1.26 9.02
N PHE A 31 -10.20 1.51 7.83
CA PHE A 31 -9.77 2.59 6.94
C PHE A 31 -10.57 3.89 7.12
N ARG A 32 -11.43 3.99 8.14
CA ARG A 32 -12.31 5.17 8.37
C ARG A 32 -11.60 6.53 8.47
N ARG A 33 -10.29 6.54 8.70
CA ARG A 33 -9.47 7.77 8.80
C ARG A 33 -8.77 8.12 7.49
N ILE A 34 -8.90 7.28 6.47
CA ILE A 34 -8.33 7.53 5.16
C ILE A 34 -9.29 8.42 4.35
N ASN A 35 -8.81 9.59 3.95
CA ASN A 35 -9.42 10.34 2.87
C ASN A 35 -8.81 9.86 1.55
N TRP A 36 -9.56 9.03 0.82
CA TRP A 36 -9.10 8.40 -0.41
C TRP A 36 -8.79 9.40 -1.54
N GLU A 37 -9.56 10.49 -1.64
CA GLU A 37 -9.35 11.54 -2.65
C GLU A 37 -8.03 12.29 -2.40
N LEU A 38 -7.72 12.59 -1.14
CA LEU A 38 -6.45 13.24 -0.78
C LEU A 38 -5.24 12.31 -0.96
N ILE A 39 -5.39 10.99 -0.74
CA ILE A 39 -4.33 10.02 -1.04
C ILE A 39 -4.07 10.00 -2.55
N GLU A 40 -5.12 9.91 -3.37
CA GLU A 40 -5.02 9.88 -4.83
C GLU A 40 -4.37 11.15 -5.38
N ALA A 41 -4.74 12.31 -4.84
CA ALA A 41 -4.14 13.59 -5.18
C ALA A 41 -2.71 13.78 -4.62
N ARG A 42 -2.15 12.79 -3.91
CA ARG A 42 -0.84 12.88 -3.22
C ARG A 42 -0.74 14.08 -2.26
N ALA A 43 -1.86 14.47 -1.68
CA ALA A 43 -1.99 15.64 -0.81
C ALA A 43 -1.75 15.33 0.68
N ILE A 44 -1.63 14.05 1.05
CA ILE A 44 -1.30 13.62 2.41
C ILE A 44 0.21 13.45 2.54
N GLN A 45 0.78 14.02 3.61
CA GLN A 45 2.19 13.81 3.94
C GLN A 45 2.44 12.35 4.30
N PRO A 46 3.40 11.67 3.64
CA PRO A 46 3.71 10.29 3.95
C PRO A 46 4.33 10.19 5.35
N PRO A 47 4.09 9.09 6.09
CA PRO A 47 4.67 8.90 7.42
C PRO A 47 6.18 8.71 7.38
N PHE A 48 6.74 8.38 6.22
CA PHE A 48 8.17 8.18 6.01
C PHE A 48 8.57 8.73 4.64
N LYS A 49 9.66 9.50 4.62
CA LYS A 49 10.32 9.96 3.40
C LYS A 49 11.75 9.39 3.41
N PRO A 50 12.09 8.47 2.49
CA PRO A 50 13.44 7.91 2.41
C PRO A 50 14.50 9.01 2.20
N CYS A 51 15.67 8.82 2.80
CA CYS A 51 16.83 9.67 2.55
C CYS A 51 17.42 9.32 1.18
N VAL A 52 17.52 10.31 0.30
CA VAL A 52 18.09 10.19 -1.05
C VAL A 52 18.96 11.41 -1.29
N ARG A 53 20.23 11.20 -1.66
CA ARG A 53 21.21 12.27 -1.88
C ARG A 53 21.06 12.93 -3.24
N ASP A 54 20.89 12.14 -4.29
CA ASP A 54 20.73 12.61 -5.66
C ASP A 54 19.96 11.59 -6.53
N LYS A 55 19.77 11.91 -7.82
CA LYS A 55 18.96 11.09 -8.75
C LYS A 55 19.54 9.70 -9.04
N ARG A 56 20.82 9.47 -8.74
CA ARG A 56 21.53 8.21 -8.93
C ARG A 56 21.79 7.48 -7.62
N ASP A 57 21.30 7.99 -6.49
CA ASP A 57 21.54 7.38 -5.19
C ASP A 57 20.81 6.03 -5.06
N THR A 58 21.60 4.98 -4.89
CA THR A 58 21.12 3.60 -4.74
C THR A 58 21.15 3.10 -3.31
N SER A 59 21.40 3.96 -2.30
CA SER A 59 21.58 3.53 -0.91
C SER A 59 20.36 2.86 -0.24
N ASN A 60 19.18 2.98 -0.85
CA ASN A 60 17.96 2.31 -0.38
C ASN A 60 17.71 0.97 -1.11
N PHE A 61 18.62 0.55 -1.98
CA PHE A 61 18.61 -0.73 -2.67
C PHE A 61 19.72 -1.62 -2.12
N ASP A 62 19.54 -2.94 -2.23
CA ASP A 62 20.54 -3.91 -1.78
C ASP A 62 21.78 -3.87 -2.69
N SER A 63 22.96 -3.84 -2.07
CA SER A 63 24.26 -3.79 -2.76
C SER A 63 24.48 -4.98 -3.71
N ALA A 64 23.85 -6.12 -3.44
CA ALA A 64 23.91 -7.29 -4.31
C ALA A 64 23.45 -7.01 -5.76
N PHE A 65 22.64 -5.96 -5.98
CA PHE A 65 22.13 -5.57 -7.30
C PHE A 65 22.76 -4.29 -7.84
N THR A 66 23.32 -3.44 -6.99
CA THR A 66 23.90 -2.16 -7.40
C THR A 66 25.37 -2.27 -7.76
N ASP A 67 26.05 -3.30 -7.25
CA ASP A 67 27.49 -3.51 -7.44
C ASP A 67 27.79 -4.48 -8.60
N LEU A 68 26.75 -4.98 -9.27
CA LEU A 68 26.90 -5.79 -10.46
C LEU A 68 27.53 -4.96 -11.60
N PRO A 69 28.52 -5.51 -12.33
CA PRO A 69 29.03 -4.84 -13.51
C PRO A 69 27.90 -4.67 -14.54
N THR A 70 27.64 -3.43 -14.95
CA THR A 70 26.78 -3.10 -16.10
C THR A 70 27.44 -3.43 -17.43
#